data_AF-A0A8B6DWY6-F1
#
_entry.id   AF-A0A8B6DWY6-F1
#
_cell.length_a   1.000
_cell.length_b   1.000
_cell.length_c   1.000
_cell.angle_alpha   90.00
_cell.angle_beta   90.00
_cell.angle_gamma   90.00
#
_symmetry.space_group_name_H-M   'P 1'
#
loop_
_entity.id
_entity.type
_entity.pdbx_description
1 polymer ?
#
loop_
_entity_poly.entity_id
_entity_poly.type
_entity_poly.pdbx_seq_one_letter_code
_entity_poly.pdbx_strand_id
1 'polypeptide(L)'
;MGTDSIARNNMLRYMKKTWTYLVNKLNAIDLLGYNKVADNTFPNIVSMTAGKFLNELSWNESLKTATMDNFNFIWNNYSSKGDHGMRFGRFRETYVVKLEERLPFMLIVFPSWFITKYPEVYRNLRINARRLTTPFDIFATLEHILDFNGIEKKQVTKQRSMSLLHEIPENRTCDEAGDNYPNWSCFCI
;
A
#
# COMPACT_ATOMS: atom_id res chain seq x y z
N MET A 1 -8.11 -2.58 15.10
CA MET A 1 -9.02 -1.90 14.15
C MET A 1 -8.28 -1.79 12.83
N GLY A 2 -8.74 -2.45 11.77
CA GLY A 2 -8.18 -2.29 10.43
C GLY A 2 -8.66 -0.96 9.85
N THR A 3 -7.73 -0.06 9.53
CA THR A 3 -8.01 1.27 8.97
C THR A 3 -8.24 1.23 7.46
N ASP A 4 -8.12 0.05 6.84
CA ASP A 4 -8.37 -0.23 5.43
C ASP A 4 -9.85 -0.09 5.03
N SER A 5 -10.77 -0.16 6.01
CA SER A 5 -12.21 0.00 5.79
C SER A 5 -12.72 1.43 6.01
N ILE A 6 -11.85 2.38 6.37
CA ILE A 6 -12.25 3.78 6.55
C ILE A 6 -11.99 4.52 5.24
N ALA A 7 -13.03 5.04 4.60
CA ALA A 7 -12.86 5.91 3.44
C ALA A 7 -12.06 7.17 3.83
N ARG A 8 -11.26 7.71 2.92
CA ARG A 8 -10.53 8.99 3.12
C ARG A 8 -11.42 10.10 3.70
N ASN A 9 -12.62 10.25 3.14
CA ASN A 9 -13.59 11.26 3.57
C ASN A 9 -14.10 11.01 5.00
N ASN A 10 -14.20 9.75 5.44
CA ASN A 10 -14.57 9.43 6.81
C ASN A 10 -13.43 9.75 7.80
N MET A 11 -12.18 9.48 7.42
CA MET A 11 -11.01 9.90 8.20
C MET A 11 -10.99 11.42 8.38
N LEU A 12 -11.24 12.18 7.30
CA LEU A 12 -11.31 13.64 7.34
C LEU A 12 -12.50 14.17 8.16
N ARG A 13 -13.65 13.50 8.14
CA ARG A 13 -14.86 13.95 8.85
C ARG A 13 -14.83 13.62 10.33
N TYR A 14 -14.49 12.37 10.67
CA TYR A 14 -14.66 11.83 12.02
C TYR A 14 -13.35 11.75 12.81
N MET A 15 -12.19 11.78 12.16
CA MET A 15 -10.87 11.63 12.79
C MET A 15 -9.97 12.85 12.56
N LYS A 16 -10.55 14.05 12.58
CA LYS A 16 -9.85 15.34 12.33
C LYS A 16 -8.59 15.54 13.17
N LYS A 17 -8.62 15.20 14.47
CA LYS A 17 -7.45 15.36 15.35
C LYS A 17 -6.30 14.45 14.93
N THR A 18 -6.62 13.18 14.63
CA THR A 18 -5.64 12.19 14.14
C THR A 18 -5.07 12.63 12.80
N TRP A 19 -5.92 13.01 11.85
CA TRP A 19 -5.49 13.53 10.55
C TRP A 19 -4.52 14.71 10.68
N THR A 20 -4.92 15.73 11.44
CA THR A 20 -4.09 16.92 11.68
C THR A 20 -2.76 16.56 12.32
N TYR A 21 -2.73 15.62 13.26
CA TYR A 21 -1.48 15.17 13.87
C TYR A 21 -0.58 14.47 12.84
N LEU A 22 -1.12 13.50 12.10
CA LEU A 22 -0.35 12.75 11.10
C LEU A 22 0.22 13.69 10.01
N VAL A 23 -0.62 14.54 9.42
CA VAL A 23 -0.20 15.39 8.31
C VAL A 23 0.65 16.57 8.79
N ASN A 24 0.24 17.27 9.85
CA ASN A 24 0.90 18.53 10.23
C ASN A 24 2.02 18.35 11.27
N LYS A 25 2.06 17.23 12.00
CA LYS A 25 3.11 16.97 13.01
C LYS A 25 4.09 15.90 12.55
N LEU A 26 3.61 14.84 11.90
CA LEU A 26 4.46 13.75 11.44
C LEU A 26 4.86 13.88 9.96
N ASN A 27 4.42 14.93 9.26
CA ASN A 27 4.65 15.11 7.83
C ASN A 27 4.20 13.90 7.00
N ALA A 28 3.10 13.25 7.42
CA ALA A 28 2.53 12.12 6.71
C ALA A 28 2.22 12.50 5.26
N ILE A 29 2.61 11.63 4.34
CA ILE A 29 2.33 11.76 2.92
C ILE A 29 1.01 11.03 2.65
N ASP A 30 0.00 11.78 2.21
CA ASP A 30 -1.28 11.25 1.74
C ASP A 30 -1.16 10.79 0.29
N LEU A 31 -1.13 9.48 0.07
CA LEU A 31 -1.11 8.89 -1.27
C LEU A 31 -2.49 8.98 -1.91
N LEU A 32 -2.82 10.17 -2.40
CA LEU A 32 -4.06 10.48 -3.10
C LEU A 32 -4.31 9.58 -4.31
N GLY A 33 -3.25 9.21 -5.04
CA GLY A 33 -3.33 8.32 -6.20
C GLY A 33 -3.31 6.82 -5.87
N TYR A 34 -3.43 6.46 -4.59
CA TYR A 34 -3.44 5.06 -4.16
C TYR A 34 -4.74 4.34 -4.53
N ASN A 35 -4.60 3.22 -5.22
CA ASN A 35 -5.70 2.41 -5.74
C ASN A 35 -5.64 0.99 -5.17
N LYS A 36 -6.80 0.44 -4.83
CA LYS A 36 -6.94 -0.97 -4.44
C LYS A 36 -6.97 -1.85 -5.69
N VAL A 37 -6.42 -3.05 -5.60
CA VAL A 37 -6.39 -4.05 -6.69
C VAL A 37 -7.55 -5.06 -6.60
N ALA A 38 -8.34 -5.01 -5.53
CA ALA A 38 -9.47 -5.91 -5.30
C ALA A 38 -10.55 -5.27 -4.40
N ASP A 39 -11.74 -5.89 -4.35
CA ASP A 39 -12.86 -5.41 -3.50
C ASP A 39 -12.52 -5.47 -2.02
N ASN A 40 -12.11 -6.65 -1.58
CA ASN A 40 -11.94 -6.99 -0.17
C ASN A 40 -10.59 -6.54 0.38
N THR A 41 -10.52 -6.30 1.70
CA THR A 41 -9.24 -6.07 2.42
C THR A 41 -8.19 -7.14 2.12
N PHE A 42 -8.62 -8.41 2.11
CA PHE A 42 -7.72 -9.54 2.19
C PHE A 42 -6.82 -9.67 0.95
N PRO A 43 -7.34 -9.67 -0.29
CA PRO A 43 -6.48 -9.67 -1.48
C PRO A 43 -5.59 -8.43 -1.60
N ASN A 44 -6.03 -7.26 -1.12
CA ASN A 44 -5.20 -6.05 -1.13
C ASN A 44 -4.03 -6.15 -0.17
N ILE A 45 -4.25 -6.68 1.04
CA ILE A 45 -3.17 -6.93 1.98
C ILE A 45 -2.22 -7.99 1.41
N VAL A 46 -2.74 -9.09 0.87
CA VAL A 46 -1.90 -10.11 0.22
C VAL A 46 -1.04 -9.51 -0.89
N SER A 47 -1.59 -8.62 -1.70
CA SER A 47 -0.85 -7.92 -2.76
C SER A 47 0.23 -7.00 -2.19
N MET A 48 -0.08 -6.31 -1.08
CA MET A 48 0.85 -5.42 -0.37
C MET A 48 1.97 -6.17 0.37
N THR A 49 1.71 -7.40 0.82
CA THR A 49 2.62 -8.11 1.73
C THR A 49 3.30 -9.29 1.07
N ALA A 50 2.78 -9.86 -0.01
CA ALA A 50 3.43 -10.94 -0.76
C ALA A 50 3.82 -10.54 -2.18
N GLY A 51 3.45 -9.34 -2.65
CA GLY A 51 3.67 -8.92 -4.03
C GLY A 51 2.84 -9.70 -5.05
N LYS A 52 1.86 -10.48 -4.59
CA LYS A 52 1.08 -11.45 -5.38
C LYS A 52 -0.41 -11.22 -5.25
N PHE A 53 -1.16 -11.49 -6.30
CA PHE A 53 -2.60 -11.66 -6.24
C PHE A 53 -2.95 -12.94 -5.47
N LEU A 54 -4.20 -13.01 -5.01
CA LEU A 54 -4.66 -14.17 -4.23
C LEU A 54 -4.65 -15.48 -5.05
N ASN A 55 -4.93 -15.41 -6.34
CA ASN A 55 -4.87 -16.57 -7.26
C ASN A 55 -3.42 -16.99 -7.61
N GLU A 56 -2.43 -16.13 -7.38
CA GLU A 56 -1.01 -16.45 -7.52
C GLU A 56 -0.45 -17.12 -6.25
N LEU A 57 -1.24 -17.18 -5.17
CA LEU A 57 -0.96 -18.00 -4.00
C LEU A 57 -1.61 -19.37 -4.17
N SER A 58 -0.99 -20.41 -3.61
CA SER A 58 -1.57 -21.74 -3.42
C SER A 58 -2.68 -21.78 -2.34
N TRP A 59 -3.36 -20.64 -2.11
CA TRP A 59 -4.45 -20.49 -1.17
C TRP A 59 -5.79 -20.79 -1.86
N ASN A 60 -6.67 -21.52 -1.17
CA ASN A 60 -8.04 -21.75 -1.61
C ASN A 60 -9.01 -21.74 -0.43
N GLU A 61 -10.31 -21.78 -0.72
CA GLU A 61 -11.34 -21.74 0.33
C GLU A 61 -11.30 -22.91 1.32
N SER A 62 -10.72 -24.05 0.94
CA SER A 62 -10.53 -25.19 1.83
C SER A 62 -9.46 -24.93 2.89
N LEU A 63 -8.63 -23.91 2.71
CA LEU A 63 -7.60 -23.46 3.66
C LEU A 63 -8.06 -22.27 4.52
N LYS A 64 -9.36 -21.97 4.57
CA LYS A 64 -9.93 -20.85 5.37
C LYS A 64 -9.56 -20.92 6.87
N THR A 65 -9.26 -22.10 7.39
CA THR A 65 -8.87 -22.33 8.81
C THR A 65 -7.37 -22.53 9.00
N ALA A 66 -6.61 -22.71 7.91
CA ALA A 66 -5.16 -22.86 7.99
C ALA A 66 -4.51 -21.52 8.35
N THR A 67 -3.45 -21.56 9.14
CA THR A 67 -2.65 -20.36 9.38
C THR A 67 -1.92 -19.95 8.11
N MET A 68 -1.66 -18.66 7.96
CA MET A 68 -1.01 -18.10 6.78
C MET A 68 0.52 -18.08 6.87
N ASP A 69 1.08 -18.75 7.88
CA ASP A 69 2.51 -18.73 8.20
C ASP A 69 3.36 -19.36 7.08
N ASN A 70 2.77 -20.24 6.28
CA ASN A 70 3.44 -20.93 5.17
C ASN A 70 3.57 -20.10 3.89
N PHE A 71 3.03 -18.89 3.84
CA PHE A 71 3.17 -17.99 2.70
C PHE A 71 4.35 -17.03 2.92
N ASN A 72 5.11 -16.78 1.85
CA ASN A 72 6.24 -15.85 1.86
C ASN A 72 5.74 -14.40 1.87
N PHE A 73 5.24 -13.95 3.01
CA PHE A 73 4.97 -12.55 3.26
C PHE A 73 6.25 -11.82 3.63
N ILE A 74 6.31 -10.55 3.26
CA ILE A 74 7.39 -9.63 3.59
C ILE A 74 7.58 -9.48 5.10
N TRP A 75 6.56 -9.77 5.90
CA TRP A 75 6.63 -9.87 7.35
C TRP A 75 7.66 -10.89 7.83
N ASN A 76 7.94 -11.95 7.07
CA ASN A 76 8.99 -12.91 7.42
C ASN A 76 10.38 -12.28 7.27
N ASN A 77 10.55 -11.36 6.31
CA ASN A 77 11.79 -10.63 6.10
C ASN A 77 11.96 -9.53 7.17
N TYR A 78 10.88 -8.81 7.49
CA TYR A 78 10.90 -7.80 8.55
C TYR A 78 10.98 -8.40 9.95
N SER A 79 10.35 -9.56 10.23
CA SER A 79 10.44 -10.23 11.53
C SER A 79 11.87 -10.65 11.84
N SER A 80 12.66 -11.01 10.82
CA SER A 80 14.10 -11.24 10.96
C SER A 80 14.91 -9.97 11.30
N LYS A 81 14.33 -8.77 11.09
CA LYS A 81 14.93 -7.45 11.33
C LYS A 81 14.20 -6.59 12.39
N GLY A 82 13.11 -7.05 13.00
CA GLY A 82 12.36 -6.36 14.05
C GLY A 82 10.82 -6.44 13.93
N ASP A 83 10.21 -7.07 14.93
CA ASP A 83 8.81 -7.13 15.37
C ASP A 83 7.71 -7.74 14.48
N HIS A 84 6.86 -8.53 15.17
CA HIS A 84 5.72 -9.28 14.65
C HIS A 84 4.44 -8.43 14.60
N GLY A 85 3.59 -8.65 13.59
CA GLY A 85 2.17 -8.30 13.71
C GLY A 85 1.28 -8.81 12.58
N MET A 86 0.20 -9.51 12.94
CA MET A 86 -1.13 -9.41 12.29
C MET A 86 -2.23 -10.11 13.14
N ARG A 87 -3.43 -9.50 13.28
CA ARG A 87 -4.67 -10.18 13.74
C ARG A 87 -5.90 -9.52 13.11
N PHE A 88 -6.72 -10.29 12.39
CA PHE A 88 -7.97 -9.87 11.72
C PHE A 88 -9.25 -10.31 12.46
N GLY A 89 -10.40 -9.68 12.14
CA GLY A 89 -11.75 -9.98 12.65
C GLY A 89 -12.86 -9.81 11.60
N ARG A 90 -14.08 -10.33 11.87
CA ARG A 90 -15.23 -10.42 10.95
C ARG A 90 -16.29 -9.34 11.20
N PHE A 91 -16.49 -8.41 10.26
CA PHE A 91 -17.78 -7.73 10.00
C PHE A 91 -17.79 -7.20 8.56
N ARG A 92 -18.58 -7.81 7.66
CA ARG A 92 -18.80 -7.35 6.27
C ARG A 92 -20.23 -7.70 5.89
N GLU A 93 -21.07 -6.71 5.54
CA GLU A 93 -22.27 -6.81 4.67
C GLU A 93 -23.21 -5.58 4.79
N THR A 94 -22.73 -4.36 4.48
CA THR A 94 -23.66 -3.22 4.28
C THR A 94 -23.32 -2.42 3.01
N TYR A 95 -24.35 -1.88 2.36
CA TYR A 95 -24.24 -1.08 1.12
C TYR A 95 -23.36 0.17 1.29
N VAL A 96 -23.37 0.76 2.49
CA VAL A 96 -22.51 1.90 2.85
C VAL A 96 -21.03 1.50 2.85
N VAL A 97 -20.69 0.29 3.32
CA VAL A 97 -19.31 -0.22 3.29
C VAL A 97 -18.81 -0.40 1.85
N LYS A 98 -19.66 -0.83 0.90
CA LYS A 98 -19.28 -0.93 -0.53
C LYS A 98 -18.98 0.41 -1.20
N LEU A 99 -19.57 1.50 -0.72
CA LEU A 99 -19.24 2.87 -1.17
C LEU A 99 -18.00 3.41 -0.45
N GLU A 100 -17.81 3.07 0.83
CA GLU A 100 -16.65 3.46 1.62
C GLU A 100 -15.36 2.70 1.25
N GLU A 101 -15.46 1.47 0.74
CA GLU A 101 -14.36 0.68 0.18
C GLU A 101 -13.81 1.22 -1.15
N ARG A 102 -14.45 2.22 -1.78
CA ARG A 102 -14.00 2.78 -3.07
C ARG A 102 -12.91 3.84 -2.94
N LEU A 103 -12.61 4.32 -1.72
CA LEU A 103 -11.59 5.33 -1.46
C LEU A 103 -10.65 4.88 -0.33
N PRO A 104 -9.81 3.85 -0.58
CA PRO A 104 -8.74 3.53 0.35
C PRO A 104 -7.81 4.74 0.47
N PHE A 105 -7.51 5.18 1.70
CA PHE A 105 -6.48 6.18 1.92
C PHE A 105 -5.23 5.49 2.50
N MET A 106 -4.06 5.92 2.06
CA MET A 106 -2.79 5.44 2.58
C MET A 106 -1.93 6.62 3.01
N LEU A 107 -1.47 6.58 4.26
CA LEU A 107 -0.56 7.56 4.82
C LEU A 107 0.78 6.89 5.07
N ILE A 108 1.86 7.51 4.60
CA ILE A 108 3.23 7.06 4.88
C ILE A 108 3.95 8.14 5.67
N VAL A 109 4.61 7.73 6.75
CA VAL A 109 5.42 8.60 7.61
C VAL A 109 6.86 8.12 7.58
N PHE A 110 7.78 9.02 7.27
CA PHE A 110 9.22 8.77 7.38
C PHE A 110 9.79 9.52 8.58
N PRO A 111 10.81 8.97 9.27
CA PRO A 111 11.45 9.67 10.36
C PRO A 111 12.19 10.92 9.84
N SER A 112 12.22 11.98 10.65
CA SER A 112 12.77 13.28 10.24
C SER A 112 14.22 13.20 9.73
N TRP A 113 15.04 12.33 10.32
CA TRP A 113 16.43 12.13 9.86
C TRP A 113 16.50 11.61 8.42
N PHE A 114 15.55 10.78 7.99
CA PHE A 114 15.53 10.21 6.64
C PHE A 114 15.20 11.29 5.62
N ILE A 115 14.23 12.15 5.94
CA ILE A 115 13.82 13.28 5.11
C ILE A 115 15.00 14.23 4.88
N THR A 116 15.74 14.56 5.95
CA THR A 116 16.91 15.44 5.85
C THR A 116 18.07 14.79 5.11
N LYS A 117 18.27 13.48 5.29
CA LYS A 117 19.41 12.76 4.70
C LYS A 117 19.20 12.41 3.22
N TYR A 118 17.96 12.12 2.80
CA TYR A 118 17.62 11.70 1.44
C TYR A 118 16.50 12.58 0.84
N PRO A 119 16.78 13.87 0.58
CA PRO A 119 15.78 14.82 0.11
C PRO A 119 15.21 14.47 -1.27
N GLU A 120 16.00 13.88 -2.17
CA GLU A 120 15.53 13.42 -3.49
C GLU A 120 14.53 12.28 -3.38
N VAL A 121 14.82 11.29 -2.53
CA VAL A 121 13.88 10.20 -2.24
C VAL A 121 12.59 10.75 -1.64
N TYR A 122 12.68 11.72 -0.71
CA TYR A 122 11.50 12.39 -0.17
C TYR A 122 10.72 13.17 -1.24
N ARG A 123 11.41 13.84 -2.18
CA ARG A 123 10.78 14.52 -3.32
C ARG A 123 9.99 13.53 -4.18
N ASN A 124 10.57 12.37 -4.51
CA ASN A 124 9.91 11.32 -5.27
C ASN A 124 8.65 10.83 -4.56
N LEU A 125 8.73 10.57 -3.25
CA LEU A 125 7.57 10.17 -2.44
C LEU A 125 6.43 11.20 -2.49
N ARG A 126 6.75 12.49 -2.49
CA ARG A 126 5.76 13.58 -2.57
C ARG A 126 5.15 13.71 -3.97
N ILE A 127 5.92 13.46 -5.02
CA ILE A 127 5.40 13.40 -6.41
C ILE A 127 4.46 12.20 -6.55
N ASN A 128 4.93 11.03 -6.11
CA ASN A 128 4.20 9.76 -6.17
C ASN A 128 2.90 9.77 -5.38
N ALA A 129 2.76 10.66 -4.40
CA ALA A 129 1.51 10.87 -3.68
C ALA A 129 0.31 11.15 -4.60
N ARG A 130 0.55 11.71 -5.79
CA ARG A 130 -0.49 11.99 -6.79
C ARG A 130 -0.38 11.08 -8.03
N ARG A 131 0.52 10.11 -8.04
CA ARG A 131 0.67 9.14 -9.13
C ARG A 131 -0.19 7.91 -8.85
N LEU A 132 -0.56 7.20 -9.92
CA LEU A 132 -1.22 5.90 -9.80
C LEU A 132 -0.30 4.93 -9.04
N THR A 133 -0.70 4.59 -7.82
CA THR A 133 0.02 3.66 -6.93
C THR A 133 -0.91 2.55 -6.45
N THR A 134 -0.37 1.38 -6.18
CA THR A 134 -1.12 0.18 -5.81
C THR A 134 -0.45 -0.54 -4.63
N PRO A 135 -1.12 -1.52 -4.00
CA PRO A 135 -0.49 -2.44 -3.06
C PRO A 135 0.86 -3.01 -3.53
N PHE A 136 1.03 -3.28 -4.83
CA PHE A 136 2.29 -3.82 -5.36
C PHE A 136 3.46 -2.85 -5.25
N ASP A 137 3.19 -1.56 -5.39
CA ASP A 137 4.21 -0.51 -5.22
C ASP A 137 4.64 -0.40 -3.76
N ILE A 138 3.71 -0.61 -2.82
CA ILE A 138 4.02 -0.65 -1.40
C ILE A 138 4.90 -1.86 -1.08
N PHE A 139 4.57 -3.04 -1.61
CA PHE A 139 5.41 -4.23 -1.49
C PHE A 139 6.84 -3.96 -1.99
N ALA A 140 6.98 -3.46 -3.22
CA ALA A 140 8.30 -3.13 -3.79
C ALA A 140 9.02 -2.02 -3.00
N THR A 141 8.29 -1.09 -2.40
CA THR A 141 8.86 -0.06 -1.53
C THR A 141 9.44 -0.67 -0.27
N LEU A 142 8.71 -1.58 0.37
CA LEU A 142 9.16 -2.30 1.56
C LEU A 142 10.38 -3.19 1.24
N GLU A 143 10.37 -3.91 0.13
CA GLU A 143 11.54 -4.68 -0.31
C GLU A 143 12.75 -3.77 -0.54
N HIS A 144 12.54 -2.65 -1.23
CA HIS A 144 13.62 -1.68 -1.46
C HIS A 144 14.17 -1.11 -0.14
N ILE A 145 13.32 -0.83 0.86
CA ILE A 145 13.76 -0.36 2.17
C ILE A 145 14.67 -1.37 2.88
N LEU A 146 14.43 -2.68 2.72
CA LEU A 146 15.24 -3.71 3.37
C LEU A 146 16.72 -3.68 2.94
N ASP A 147 17.00 -3.26 1.71
CA ASP A 147 18.34 -3.18 1.11
C ASP A 147 18.79 -1.74 0.83
N PHE A 148 18.06 -0.75 1.36
CA PHE A 148 18.32 0.65 1.09
C PHE A 148 19.63 1.11 1.74
N ASN A 149 20.63 1.39 0.91
CA ASN A 149 21.95 1.86 1.33
C ASN A 149 22.23 3.33 0.96
N GLY A 150 21.22 4.05 0.45
CA GLY A 150 21.33 5.44 0.01
C GLY A 150 21.88 5.63 -1.41
N ILE A 151 22.20 4.55 -2.14
CA ILE A 151 22.59 4.61 -3.55
C ILE A 151 21.36 4.32 -4.39
N GLU A 152 20.87 5.33 -5.12
CA GLU A 152 19.73 5.16 -6.02
C GLU A 152 20.13 4.30 -7.23
N LYS A 153 19.59 3.08 -7.30
CA LYS A 153 19.66 2.25 -8.49
C LYS A 153 18.57 2.71 -9.46
N LYS A 154 18.86 2.74 -10.77
CA LYS A 154 17.82 3.02 -11.77
C LYS A 154 16.73 1.95 -11.67
N GLN A 155 15.49 2.39 -11.51
CA GLN A 155 14.34 1.51 -11.45
C GLN A 155 14.10 0.86 -12.82
N VAL A 156 13.73 -0.41 -12.84
CA VAL A 156 13.31 -1.11 -14.06
C VAL A 156 11.91 -0.62 -14.42
N THR A 157 11.78 0.08 -15.54
CA THR A 157 10.57 0.84 -15.93
C THR A 157 9.36 0.00 -16.38
N LYS A 158 9.49 -1.32 -16.48
CA LYS A 158 8.44 -2.23 -16.96
C LYS A 158 8.05 -3.28 -15.93
N GLN A 159 7.85 -2.87 -14.68
CA GLN A 159 7.40 -3.77 -13.63
C GLN A 159 6.04 -3.33 -13.11
N ARG A 160 5.14 -4.31 -12.90
CA ARG A 160 3.86 -4.15 -12.20
C ARG A 160 4.03 -3.44 -10.85
N SER A 161 5.14 -3.70 -10.16
CA SER A 161 5.47 -3.12 -8.86
C SER A 161 6.65 -2.15 -8.97
N MET A 162 6.44 -0.89 -8.60
CA MET A 162 7.46 0.16 -8.58
C MET A 162 7.62 0.71 -7.16
N SER A 163 8.85 0.66 -6.62
CA SER A 163 9.18 1.33 -5.36
C SER A 163 8.87 2.84 -5.41
N LEU A 164 8.16 3.34 -4.40
CA LEU A 164 7.83 4.75 -4.19
C LEU A 164 9.05 5.63 -3.87
N LEU A 165 10.21 5.03 -3.61
CA LEU A 165 11.46 5.76 -3.41
C LEU A 165 12.01 6.34 -4.73
N HIS A 166 11.54 5.85 -5.87
CA HIS A 166 11.81 6.40 -7.20
C HIS A 166 10.55 7.03 -7.78
N GLU A 167 10.72 7.98 -8.70
CA GLU A 167 9.60 8.64 -9.35
C GLU A 167 8.82 7.67 -10.24
N ILE A 168 7.51 7.55 -9.99
CA ILE A 168 6.59 6.74 -10.79
C ILE A 168 6.14 7.55 -12.02
N PRO A 169 6.13 6.95 -13.22
CA PRO A 169 5.70 7.64 -14.44
C PRO A 169 4.31 8.26 -14.32
N GLU A 170 4.17 9.49 -14.82
CA GLU A 170 2.90 10.21 -14.89
C GLU A 170 1.86 9.50 -15.75
N ASN A 171 2.32 8.89 -16.84
CA ASN A 171 1.50 8.20 -17.83
C ASN A 171 1.31 6.71 -17.54
N ARG A 172 1.63 6.25 -16.31
CA ARG A 172 1.43 4.86 -15.93
C ARG A 172 -0.04 4.48 -16.05
N THR A 173 -0.33 3.40 -16.76
CA THR A 173 -1.69 2.91 -16.95
C THR A 173 -2.09 1.88 -15.89
N CYS A 174 -3.41 1.63 -15.77
CA CYS A 174 -3.92 0.58 -14.89
C CYS A 174 -3.40 -0.82 -15.28
N ASP A 175 -3.24 -1.07 -16.59
CA ASP A 175 -2.70 -2.33 -17.11
C ASP A 175 -1.24 -2.51 -16.66
N GLU A 176 -0.45 -1.45 -16.71
CA GLU A 176 0.93 -1.45 -16.20
C GLU A 176 0.99 -1.55 -14.67
N ALA A 177 -0.05 -1.14 -13.96
CA ALA A 177 -0.14 -1.21 -12.51
C ALA A 177 -0.64 -2.55 -11.96
N GLY A 178 -1.16 -3.43 -12.84
CA GLY A 178 -1.54 -4.79 -12.50
C GLY A 178 -2.29 -5.49 -13.63
N ASP A 179 -1.75 -6.62 -14.09
CA ASP A 179 -2.40 -7.48 -15.08
C ASP A 179 -3.79 -7.92 -14.60
N ASN A 180 -4.84 -7.59 -15.34
CA ASN A 180 -6.25 -7.85 -15.03
C ASN A 180 -6.86 -7.05 -13.88
N TYR A 181 -6.46 -5.79 -13.73
CA TYR A 181 -7.18 -4.83 -12.89
C TYR A 181 -8.67 -4.77 -13.28
N PRO A 182 -9.63 -4.98 -12.37
CA PRO A 182 -11.01 -4.68 -12.68
C PRO A 182 -11.14 -3.18 -12.97
N ASN A 183 -11.72 -2.81 -14.12
CA ASN A 183 -11.81 -1.41 -14.55
C ASN A 183 -12.41 -0.45 -13.51
N TRP A 184 -13.22 -0.96 -12.57
CA TRP A 184 -13.84 -0.15 -11.51
C TRP A 184 -12.91 0.11 -10.31
N SER A 185 -11.80 -0.63 -10.16
CA SER A 185 -10.88 -0.50 -9.04
C SER A 185 -9.75 0.52 -9.29
N CYS A 186 -9.51 0.88 -10.55
CA CYS A 186 -8.49 1.82 -10.96
C CYS A 186 -9.11 3.17 -11.30
N PHE A 187 -8.89 4.16 -10.43
CA PHE A 187 -9.23 5.55 -10.66
C PHE A 187 -7.97 6.30 -11.06
N CYS A 188 -7.89 6.69 -12.34
CA CYS A 188 -6.94 7.69 -12.80
C CYS A 188 -7.44 9.06 -12.32
N ILE A 189 -6.62 9.77 -11.53
CA ILE A 189 -6.89 11.12 -11.02
C ILE A 189 -6.24 12.14 -11.96
#